data_AF-A0A6P0V5Y9-F1
#
_entry.id   AF-A0A6P0V5Y9-F1
#
_cell.length_a   1.000
_cell.length_b   1.000
_cell.length_c   1.000
_cell.angle_alpha   90.00
_cell.angle_beta   90.00
_cell.angle_gamma   90.00
#
_symmetry.space_group_name_H-M   'P 1'
#
loop_
_entity.id
_entity.type
_entity.pdbx_description
1 polymer ?
#
loop_
_entity_poly.entity_id
_entity_poly.type
_entity_poly.pdbx_seq_one_letter_code
_entity_poly.pdbx_strand_id
1 'polypeptide(L)'
;MSENRTAANLARKAKNIIDTKENLYLSIVSLWEIAIKINIGKLQIHRSIADLFKELQYLNIQILPIIDKDIELYAGLAFPSNHRDPFDRMLIVQGMNHIKSGCIEII
;
A
#
# COMPACT_ATOMS: atom_id res chain seq x y z
N MET A 1 -0.54 -27.60 6.44
CA MET A 1 -1.95 -27.28 6.85
C MET A 1 -2.09 -25.99 7.68
N SER A 2 -1.00 -25.34 8.14
CA SER A 2 -1.06 -24.12 8.95
C SER A 2 -1.16 -22.81 8.16
N GLU A 3 -0.54 -22.72 6.97
CA GLU A 3 -0.49 -21.47 6.16
C GLU A 3 -1.86 -20.97 5.70
N ASN A 4 -2.79 -21.87 5.39
CA ASN A 4 -4.11 -21.51 4.86
C ASN A 4 -5.01 -20.83 5.92
N ARG A 5 -4.79 -21.11 7.22
CA ARG A 5 -5.52 -20.44 8.31
C ARG A 5 -5.04 -19.00 8.53
N THR A 6 -3.75 -18.73 8.33
CA THR A 6 -3.18 -17.39 8.52
C THR A 6 -3.63 -16.46 7.40
N ALA A 7 -3.59 -16.91 6.14
CA ALA A 7 -4.08 -16.16 4.99
C ALA A 7 -5.58 -15.85 5.11
N ALA A 8 -6.41 -16.84 5.51
CA ALA A 8 -7.84 -16.63 5.72
C ALA A 8 -8.14 -15.63 6.86
N ASN A 9 -7.34 -15.65 7.93
CA ASN A 9 -7.48 -14.68 9.02
C ASN A 9 -7.07 -13.27 8.61
N LEU A 10 -6.04 -13.13 7.77
CA LEU A 10 -5.60 -11.84 7.25
C LEU A 10 -6.65 -11.26 6.30
N ALA A 11 -7.18 -12.07 5.38
CA ALA A 11 -8.25 -11.67 4.47
C ALA A 11 -9.51 -11.21 5.23
N ARG A 12 -9.89 -11.92 6.31
CA ARG A 12 -11.02 -11.52 7.15
C ARG A 12 -10.78 -10.20 7.88
N LYS A 13 -9.57 -9.97 8.41
CA LYS A 13 -9.22 -8.70 9.07
C LYS A 13 -9.22 -7.55 8.07
N ALA A 14 -8.61 -7.74 6.90
CA ALA A 14 -8.58 -6.74 5.83
C ALA A 14 -10.00 -6.39 5.38
N LYS A 15 -10.85 -7.40 5.16
CA LYS A 15 -12.27 -7.20 4.82
C LYS A 15 -13.00 -6.40 5.90
N ASN A 16 -12.84 -6.75 7.18
CA ASN A 16 -13.47 -6.00 8.26
C ASN A 16 -13.02 -4.54 8.30
N ILE A 17 -11.74 -4.24 8.03
CA ILE A 17 -11.24 -2.86 7.97
C ILE A 17 -11.90 -2.13 6.79
N ILE A 18 -11.96 -2.76 5.62
CA ILE A 18 -12.56 -2.17 4.42
C ILE A 18 -14.06 -1.90 4.65
N ASP A 19 -14.77 -2.83 5.29
CA ASP A 19 -16.23 -2.74 5.51
C ASP A 19 -16.61 -1.74 6.63
N THR A 20 -15.70 -1.39 7.54
CA THR A 20 -16.01 -0.59 8.75
C THR A 20 -15.39 0.81 8.77
N LYS A 21 -14.54 1.14 7.79
CA LYS A 21 -13.82 2.41 7.75
C LYS A 21 -14.35 3.31 6.65
N GLU A 22 -14.60 4.55 7.01
CA GLU A 22 -14.84 5.63 6.06
C GLU A 22 -13.48 6.23 5.66
N ASN A 23 -13.30 6.54 4.37
CA ASN A 23 -12.09 7.10 3.77
C ASN A 23 -10.85 6.19 3.83
N LEU A 24 -10.86 5.16 2.98
CA LEU A 24 -9.72 4.27 2.78
C LEU A 24 -8.75 4.85 1.76
N TYR A 25 -7.45 4.74 2.03
CA TYR A 25 -6.41 5.18 1.14
C TYR A 25 -5.47 4.03 0.78
N LEU A 26 -5.03 3.99 -0.48
CA LEU A 26 -3.99 3.09 -0.96
C LEU A 26 -2.84 3.89 -1.54
N SER A 27 -1.64 3.65 -1.03
CA SER A 27 -0.43 4.29 -1.55
C SER A 27 -0.20 3.99 -3.03
N ILE A 28 0.10 5.03 -3.82
CA ILE A 28 0.57 4.86 -5.20
C ILE A 28 1.90 4.08 -5.26
N VAL A 29 2.70 4.10 -4.20
CA VAL A 29 3.96 3.35 -4.08
C VAL A 29 3.69 1.85 -4.01
N SER A 30 2.70 1.42 -3.21
CA SER A 30 2.26 0.01 -3.18
C SER A 30 1.77 -0.46 -4.56
N LEU A 31 1.05 0.40 -5.29
CA LEU A 31 0.59 0.08 -6.65
C LEU A 31 1.75 -0.10 -7.64
N TRP A 32 2.79 0.72 -7.54
CA TRP A 32 4.02 0.53 -8.31
C TRP A 32 4.73 -0.77 -7.93
N GLU A 33 4.83 -1.09 -6.65
CA GLU A 33 5.45 -2.32 -6.18
C GLU A 33 4.70 -3.56 -6.69
N ILE A 34 3.36 -3.53 -6.67
CA ILE A 34 2.50 -4.58 -7.27
C ILE A 34 2.80 -4.73 -8.77
N ALA A 35 2.81 -3.63 -9.52
CA ALA A 35 3.09 -3.66 -10.95
C ALA A 35 4.48 -4.24 -11.26
N ILE A 36 5.50 -3.85 -10.49
CA ILE A 36 6.86 -4.38 -10.61
C ILE A 36 6.87 -5.88 -10.30
N LYS A 37 6.27 -6.31 -9.19
CA LYS A 37 6.20 -7.72 -8.79
C LYS A 37 5.51 -8.59 -9.84
N ILE A 38 4.47 -8.07 -10.51
CA ILE A 38 3.84 -8.75 -11.65
C ILE A 38 4.81 -8.85 -12.81
N ASN A 39 5.46 -7.75 -13.19
CA ASN A 39 6.39 -7.71 -14.32
C ASN A 39 7.57 -8.70 -14.16
N ILE A 40 8.14 -8.78 -12.95
CA ILE A 40 9.24 -9.70 -12.65
C ILE A 40 8.78 -11.11 -12.28
N GLY A 41 7.48 -11.41 -12.39
CA GLY A 41 6.90 -12.73 -12.15
C GLY A 41 6.80 -13.17 -10.68
N LYS A 42 7.10 -12.28 -9.73
CA LYS A 42 7.01 -12.54 -8.28
C LYS A 42 5.59 -12.49 -7.73
N LEU A 43 4.65 -11.90 -8.46
CA LEU A 43 3.24 -11.86 -8.11
C LEU A 43 2.40 -12.26 -9.32
N GLN A 44 1.55 -13.27 -9.14
CA GLN A 44 0.59 -13.70 -10.15
C GLN A 44 -0.80 -13.26 -9.70
N ILE A 45 -1.47 -12.46 -10.53
CA ILE A 45 -2.84 -12.03 -10.28
C ILE A 45 -3.77 -12.61 -11.35
N HIS A 46 -4.96 -13.03 -10.94
CA HIS A 46 -5.98 -13.61 -11.83
C HIS A 46 -6.75 -12.56 -12.64
N ARG A 47 -6.46 -11.27 -12.41
CA ARG A 47 -7.10 -10.12 -13.03
C ARG A 47 -6.06 -9.17 -13.57
N SER A 48 -6.42 -8.27 -14.47
CA SER A 48 -5.48 -7.26 -14.94
C SER A 48 -5.25 -6.16 -13.90
N ILE A 49 -4.14 -5.44 -14.00
CA ILE A 49 -3.93 -4.22 -13.20
C ILE A 49 -5.01 -3.17 -13.47
N ALA A 50 -5.54 -3.10 -14.70
CA ALA A 50 -6.67 -2.24 -15.02
C ALA A 50 -7.93 -2.61 -14.22
N ASP A 51 -8.16 -3.89 -13.95
CA ASP A 51 -9.30 -4.32 -13.14
C ASP A 51 -9.09 -4.00 -11.66
N LEU A 52 -7.85 -4.05 -11.16
CA LEU A 52 -7.54 -3.57 -9.81
C LEU A 52 -7.94 -2.10 -9.64
N PHE A 53 -7.62 -1.23 -10.60
CA PHE A 53 -8.03 0.18 -10.53
C PHE A 53 -9.55 0.36 -10.50
N LYS A 54 -10.31 -0.45 -11.25
CA LYS A 54 -11.79 -0.43 -11.21
C LYS A 54 -12.31 -0.88 -9.84
N GLU A 55 -11.69 -1.89 -9.24
CA GLU A 55 -12.06 -2.38 -7.91
C GLU A 55 -11.81 -1.33 -6.82
N LEU A 56 -10.68 -0.62 -6.88
CA LEU A 56 -10.39 0.48 -5.95
C LEU A 56 -11.45 1.57 -6.04
N GLN A 57 -11.84 1.96 -7.26
CA GLN A 57 -12.92 2.91 -7.47
C GLN A 57 -14.26 2.41 -6.93
N TYR A 58 -14.61 1.14 -7.18
CA TYR A 58 -15.85 0.53 -6.67
C TYR A 58 -15.90 0.50 -5.14
N LEU A 59 -14.75 0.29 -4.49
CA LEU A 59 -14.62 0.28 -3.04
C LEU A 59 -14.46 1.68 -2.42
N ASN A 60 -14.52 2.75 -3.23
CA ASN A 60 -14.23 4.12 -2.81
C ASN A 60 -12.87 4.28 -2.10
N ILE A 61 -11.88 3.46 -2.49
CA ILE A 61 -10.51 3.57 -2.01
C ILE A 61 -9.82 4.67 -2.82
N GLN A 62 -9.34 5.69 -2.11
CA GLN A 62 -8.62 6.80 -2.72
C GLN A 62 -7.15 6.44 -2.90
N ILE A 63 -6.60 6.79 -4.06
CA ILE A 63 -5.16 6.63 -4.29
C ILE A 63 -4.45 7.80 -3.62
N LEU A 64 -3.51 7.50 -2.73
CA LEU A 64 -2.68 8.48 -2.05
C LEU A 64 -1.47 8.84 -2.93
N PRO A 65 -1.43 10.05 -3.51
CA PRO A 65 -0.31 10.47 -4.35
C PRO A 65 0.93 10.75 -3.51
N ILE A 66 2.08 10.79 -4.18
CA ILE A 66 3.30 11.37 -3.61
C ILE A 66 3.22 12.89 -3.78
N ILE A 67 3.38 13.64 -2.69
CA ILE A 67 3.42 15.11 -2.70
C ILE A 67 4.82 15.63 -2.38
N ASP A 68 5.04 16.93 -2.60
CA ASP A 68 6.28 17.64 -2.28
C ASP A 68 6.76 17.38 -0.83
N LYS A 69 5.83 17.37 0.13
CA LYS A 69 6.14 17.10 1.54
C LYS A 69 6.72 15.71 1.79
N ASP A 70 6.27 14.71 1.03
CA ASP A 70 6.83 13.36 1.11
C ASP A 70 8.29 13.37 0.65
N ILE A 71 8.58 14.08 -0.45
CA ILE A 71 9.92 14.19 -1.02
C ILE A 71 10.89 14.89 -0.04
N GLU A 72 10.45 16.00 0.58
CA GLU A 72 11.23 16.71 1.61
C GLU A 72 11.58 15.80 2.79
N LEU A 73 10.59 15.05 3.30
CA LEU A 73 10.78 14.13 4.42
C LEU A 73 11.73 12.99 4.04
N TYR A 74 11.58 12.41 2.84
CA TYR A 74 12.48 11.38 2.33
C TYR A 74 13.94 11.86 2.29
N ALA A 75 14.18 13.07 1.80
CA ALA A 75 15.52 13.65 1.71
C ALA A 75 16.16 13.88 3.09
N GLY A 76 15.35 14.20 4.11
CA GLY A 76 15.81 14.40 5.49
C GLY A 76 15.91 13.13 6.34
N LEU A 77 15.44 11.99 5.85
CA LEU A 77 15.42 10.74 6.60
C LEU A 77 16.81 10.09 6.64
N ALA A 78 17.42 10.08 7.82
CA ALA A 78 18.61 9.30 8.09
C ALA A 78 18.26 7.82 8.23
N PHE A 79 18.49 7.04 7.19
CA PHE A 79 18.33 5.59 7.25
C PHE A 79 19.64 4.90 7.62
N PRO A 80 19.63 3.89 8.51
CA PRO A 80 20.75 2.97 8.65
C PRO A 80 21.08 2.36 7.29
N SER A 81 22.37 2.19 6.98
CA SER A 81 22.91 1.71 5.70
C SER A 81 22.32 0.39 5.17
N ASN A 82 21.51 -0.31 5.98
CA ASN A 82 21.01 -1.66 5.72
C ASN A 82 19.55 -1.71 5.22
N HIS A 83 18.77 -0.63 5.30
CA HIS A 83 17.45 -0.58 4.66
C HIS A 83 17.60 -0.17 3.19
N ARG A 84 17.66 -1.12 2.27
CA ARG A 84 18.08 -0.85 0.88
C ARG A 84 16.95 -0.59 -0.10
N ASP A 85 15.70 -0.96 0.21
CA ASP A 85 14.62 -0.83 -0.76
C ASP A 85 14.08 0.61 -0.81
N PRO A 86 14.15 1.30 -1.97
CA PRO A 86 13.62 2.64 -2.10
C PRO A 86 12.09 2.70 -1.92
N PHE A 87 11.33 1.67 -2.29
CA PHE A 87 9.87 1.63 -2.14
C PHE A 87 9.45 1.53 -0.67
N ASP A 88 10.13 0.69 0.11
CA ASP A 88 9.89 0.60 1.56
C ASP A 88 10.12 1.95 2.25
N ARG A 89 11.18 2.67 1.85
CA ARG A 89 11.47 4.00 2.39
C ARG A 89 10.41 5.03 2.00
N MET A 90 9.88 4.96 0.78
CA MET A 90 8.80 5.83 0.32
C MET A 90 7.49 5.55 1.08
N LEU A 91 7.18 4.27 1.38
CA LEU A 91 6.03 3.90 2.20
C LEU A 91 6.15 4.41 3.64
N ILE A 92 7.34 4.32 4.25
CA ILE A 92 7.59 4.88 5.59
C ILE A 92 7.31 6.38 5.59
N VAL A 93 7.80 7.10 4.58
CA VAL A 93 7.58 8.54 4.43
C VAL A 93 6.10 8.87 4.30
N GLN A 94 5.37 8.17 3.42
CA GLN A 94 3.94 8.41 3.25
C GLN A 94 3.17 8.12 4.54
N GLY A 95 3.51 7.04 5.26
CA GLY A 95 2.95 6.78 6.58
C GLY A 95 3.23 7.91 7.57
N MET A 96 4.47 8.40 7.64
CA MET A 96 4.83 9.49 8.55
C MET A 96 4.08 10.80 8.27
N ASN A 97 3.84 11.11 6.99
CA ASN A 97 3.19 12.35 6.59
C ASN A 97 1.66 12.26 6.70
N HIS A 98 1.06 11.12 6.35
CA HIS A 98 -0.39 11.00 6.16
C HIS A 98 -1.13 10.31 7.32
N ILE A 99 -0.47 9.52 8.18
CA ILE A 99 -1.10 8.86 9.35
C ILE A 99 -1.57 9.88 10.41
N LYS A 100 -0.98 11.07 10.47
CA LYS A 100 -1.38 12.12 11.43
C LYS A 100 -2.75 12.75 11.10
N SER A 101 -3.29 12.51 9.92
CA SER A 101 -4.50 13.18 9.42
C SER A 101 -5.80 12.38 9.64
N GLY A 102 -5.74 11.25 10.36
CA GLY A 102 -6.90 10.36 10.55
C GLY A 102 -7.19 9.42 9.36
N CYS A 103 -6.33 9.42 8.34
CA CYS A 103 -6.36 8.45 7.24
C CYS A 103 -5.87 7.07 7.70
N ILE A 104 -6.58 6.03 7.27
CA ILE A 104 -6.05 4.66 7.32
C ILE A 104 -5.45 4.35 5.96
N GLU A 105 -4.14 4.19 5.96
CA GLU A 105 -3.35 3.75 4.82
C GLU A 105 -3.36 2.21 4.80
N ILE A 106 -3.91 1.64 3.73
CA ILE A 106 -3.73 0.22 3.42
C ILE A 106 -2.43 0.13 2.62
N ILE A 107 -1.41 -0.51 3.20
CA ILE A 107 -0.14 -0.81 2.55
C ILE A 107 -0.26 -2.13 1.79
#